data_AF-A0A957AU35-F1
#
_entry.id   AF-A0A957AU35-F1
#
_cell.length_a   1.000
_cell.length_b   1.000
_cell.length_c   1.000
_cell.angle_alpha   90.00
_cell.angle_beta   90.00
_cell.angle_gamma   90.00
#
_symmetry.space_group_name_H-M   'P 1'
#
loop_
_entity.id
_entity.type
_entity.pdbx_description
1 polymer ?
#
loop_
_entity_poly.entity_id
_entity_poly.type
_entity_poly.pdbx_seq_one_letter_code
_entity_poly.pdbx_strand_id
1 'polypeptide(L)'
;MQRSQLSSLLLFQKIRANSATEADAHRQVLDTAVEALGAVHPSDARLLQLRFRQGMTAREAGSLLHLAESTVYTQQREAIARLTAVIEGQERQIRSTQLASWERRLEGLATARLVGIDDQLASLSARLGS
;
A
#
# COMPACT_ATOMS: atom_id res chain seq x y z
N MET A 1 19.92 -8.40 -9.11
CA MET A 1 18.76 -7.49 -8.99
C MET A 1 18.31 -7.48 -7.54
N GLN A 2 18.47 -6.36 -6.81
CA GLN A 2 17.91 -6.23 -5.46
C GLN A 2 16.38 -6.13 -5.58
N ARG A 3 15.65 -7.01 -4.87
CA ARG A 3 14.19 -6.89 -4.72
C ARG A 3 13.90 -5.61 -3.94
N SER A 4 13.12 -4.70 -4.53
CA SER A 4 12.64 -3.51 -3.82
C SER A 4 11.85 -3.91 -2.59
N GLN A 5 12.08 -3.27 -1.45
CA GLN A 5 11.35 -3.52 -0.19
C GLN A 5 9.84 -3.22 -0.32
N LEU A 6 9.46 -2.38 -1.29
CA LEU A 6 8.05 -2.09 -1.58
C LEU A 6 7.34 -3.19 -2.37
N SER A 7 8.09 -4.07 -3.06
CA SER A 7 7.52 -5.11 -3.93
C SER A 7 6.70 -6.16 -3.17
N SER A 8 6.89 -6.28 -1.86
CA SER A 8 6.13 -7.18 -0.98
C SER A 8 4.78 -6.62 -0.52
N LEU A 9 4.53 -5.32 -0.72
CA LEU A 9 3.30 -4.66 -0.29
C LEU A 9 2.16 -4.93 -1.28
N LEU A 10 0.97 -5.24 -0.78
CA LEU A 10 -0.22 -5.40 -1.61
C LEU A 10 -0.61 -4.08 -2.28
N LEU A 11 -0.37 -2.94 -1.62
CA LEU A 11 -0.49 -1.61 -2.20
C LEU A 11 0.32 -1.49 -3.48
N PHE A 12 1.59 -1.90 -3.45
CA PHE A 12 2.47 -1.86 -4.61
C PHE A 12 1.98 -2.81 -5.70
N GLN A 13 1.58 -4.03 -5.38
CA GLN A 13 1.06 -4.99 -6.36
C GLN A 13 -0.20 -4.47 -7.08
N LYS A 14 -1.11 -3.85 -6.33
CA LYS A 14 -2.34 -3.26 -6.88
C LYS A 14 -2.04 -2.11 -7.83
N ILE A 15 -1.07 -1.27 -7.49
CA ILE A 15 -0.62 -0.16 -8.35
C ILE A 15 0.11 -0.71 -9.58
N ARG A 16 1.04 -1.66 -9.38
CA ARG A 16 1.87 -2.26 -10.43
C ARG A 16 1.03 -2.89 -11.55
N ALA A 17 -0.12 -3.48 -11.23
CA ALA A 17 -1.05 -4.02 -12.23
C ALA A 17 -1.50 -2.98 -13.28
N ASN A 18 -1.48 -1.69 -12.94
CA ASN A 18 -1.87 -0.58 -13.81
C ASN A 18 -0.69 0.32 -14.24
N SER A 19 0.54 0.01 -13.82
CA SER A 19 1.72 0.84 -14.12
C SER A 19 2.51 0.25 -15.29
N ALA A 20 3.05 1.11 -16.17
CA ALA A 20 3.91 0.68 -17.28
C ALA A 20 5.21 0.04 -16.77
N THR A 21 5.92 0.70 -15.85
CA THR A 21 7.19 0.20 -15.30
C THR A 21 7.17 0.03 -13.77
N GLU A 22 8.14 -0.71 -13.23
CA GLU A 22 8.30 -0.87 -11.78
C GLU A 22 8.63 0.47 -11.10
N ALA A 23 9.44 1.29 -11.77
CA ALA A 23 9.78 2.63 -11.32
C ALA A 23 8.53 3.54 -11.24
N ASP A 24 7.62 3.44 -12.21
CA ASP A 24 6.35 4.16 -12.16
C ASP A 24 5.48 3.72 -10.99
N ALA A 25 5.42 2.42 -10.71
CA ALA A 25 4.68 1.90 -9.57
C ALA A 25 5.26 2.40 -8.24
N HIS A 26 6.59 2.41 -8.08
CA HIS A 26 7.23 2.97 -6.88
C HIS A 26 6.92 4.45 -6.72
N ARG A 27 7.08 5.23 -7.80
CA ARG A 27 6.78 6.67 -7.79
C ARG A 27 5.33 6.91 -7.41
N GLN A 28 4.39 6.15 -7.98
CA GLN A 28 2.97 6.31 -7.71
C GLN A 28 2.62 5.96 -6.26
N VAL A 29 3.22 4.90 -5.68
CA VAL A 29 3.07 4.59 -4.25
C VAL A 29 3.53 5.77 -3.39
N LEU A 30 4.72 6.31 -3.67
CA LEU A 30 5.29 7.41 -2.89
C LEU A 30 4.48 8.70 -3.06
N ASP A 31 4.02 9.01 -4.27
CA ASP A 31 3.22 10.19 -4.55
C ASP A 31 1.88 10.15 -3.82
N THR A 32 1.17 9.03 -3.89
CA THR A 32 -0.10 8.85 -3.16
C THR A 32 0.11 8.90 -1.65
N ALA A 33 1.21 8.34 -1.14
CA ALA A 33 1.53 8.39 0.28
C ALA A 33 1.88 9.81 0.76
N VAL A 34 2.66 10.57 -0.03
CA VAL A 34 3.01 11.96 0.27
C VAL A 34 1.79 12.87 0.20
N GLU A 35 0.88 12.64 -0.74
CA GLU A 35 -0.41 13.36 -0.82
C GLU A 35 -1.27 13.08 0.42
N ALA A 36 -1.43 11.81 0.82
CA ALA A 36 -2.14 11.44 2.03
C ALA A 36 -1.49 12.00 3.30
N LEU A 37 -0.15 12.01 3.36
CA LEU A 37 0.58 12.67 4.44
C LEU A 37 0.29 14.18 4.47
N GLY A 38 0.22 14.83 3.31
CA GLY A 38 -0.02 16.27 3.19
C GLY A 38 -1.39 16.71 3.73
N ALA A 39 -2.38 15.81 3.70
CA ALA A 39 -3.70 16.07 4.29
C ALA A 39 -3.66 16.21 5.83
N VAL A 40 -2.67 15.62 6.51
CA VAL A 40 -2.56 15.62 7.97
C VAL A 40 -1.35 16.43 8.46
N HIS A 41 -0.23 16.31 7.74
CA HIS A 41 1.07 16.92 8.04
C HIS A 41 1.60 17.67 6.80
N PRO A 42 1.03 18.83 6.45
CA PRO A 42 1.36 19.55 5.21
C PRO A 42 2.83 19.98 5.16
N SER A 43 3.42 20.39 6.28
CA SER A 43 4.83 20.79 6.35
C SER A 43 5.79 19.63 6.06
N ASP A 44 5.47 18.43 6.57
CA ASP A 44 6.28 17.22 6.34
C ASP A 44 6.19 16.79 4.89
N ALA A 45 4.98 16.76 4.32
CA ALA A 45 4.78 16.45 2.91
C ALA A 45 5.53 17.46 2.02
N ARG A 46 5.49 18.76 2.36
CA ARG A 46 6.22 19.79 1.63
C ARG A 46 7.73 19.56 1.71
N LEU A 47 8.28 19.28 2.89
CA LEU A 47 9.70 18.99 3.06
C LEU A 47 10.13 17.78 2.22
N LEU A 48 9.36 16.69 2.23
CA LEU A 48 9.66 15.50 1.46
C LEU A 48 9.60 15.76 -0.06
N GLN A 49 8.65 16.56 -0.53
CA GLN A 49 8.58 16.97 -1.95
C GLN A 49 9.83 17.73 -2.38
N LEU A 50 10.27 18.72 -1.58
CA LEU A 50 11.48 19.49 -1.89
C LEU A 50 12.72 18.59 -1.93
N ARG A 51 12.89 17.71 -0.94
CA ARG A 51 14.09 16.88 -0.78
C ARG A 51 14.15 15.73 -1.79
N PHE A 52 13.05 15.02 -1.99
CA PHE A 52 13.06 13.75 -2.74
C PHE A 52 12.50 13.87 -4.16
N ARG A 53 11.55 14.77 -4.40
CA ARG A 53 10.99 14.97 -5.74
C ARG A 53 11.76 16.02 -6.54
N GLN A 54 12.21 17.08 -5.88
CA GLN A 54 12.95 18.17 -6.53
C GLN A 54 14.47 18.04 -6.36
N GLY A 55 14.94 17.07 -5.55
CA GLY A 55 16.36 16.79 -5.36
C GLY A 55 17.12 17.87 -4.58
N MET A 56 16.42 18.77 -3.88
CA MET A 56 17.07 19.86 -3.14
C MET A 56 17.89 19.32 -1.97
N THR A 57 19.02 19.97 -1.70
CA THR A 57 19.83 19.75 -0.50
C THR A 57 19.10 20.20 0.76
N ALA A 58 19.57 19.75 1.94
CA ALA A 58 18.95 20.13 3.22
C ALA A 58 19.07 21.64 3.46
N ARG A 59 20.17 22.23 3.00
CA ARG A 59 20.40 23.67 3.05
C ARG A 59 19.44 24.45 2.16
N GLU A 60 19.25 24.03 0.92
CA GLU A 60 18.32 24.69 -0.01
C GLU A 60 16.87 24.57 0.47
N ALA A 61 16.45 23.38 0.91
CA ALA A 61 15.14 23.17 1.50
C ALA A 61 14.96 23.99 2.78
N GLY A 62 15.98 24.06 3.63
CA GLY A 62 15.98 24.87 4.86
C GLY A 62 15.83 26.35 4.57
N SER A 63 16.51 26.87 3.54
CA SER A 63 16.35 28.26 3.09
C SER A 63 14.91 28.57 2.69
N LEU A 64 14.28 27.68 1.89
CA LEU A 64 12.89 27.86 1.46
C LEU A 64 11.86 27.70 2.58
N LEU A 65 12.15 26.85 3.57
CA LEU A 65 11.25 26.58 4.70
C LEU A 65 11.53 27.46 5.92
N HIS A 66 12.53 28.34 5.84
CA HIS A 66 13.04 29.15 6.96
C HIS A 66 13.46 28.31 8.17
N LEU A 67 14.17 27.20 7.91
CA LEU A 67 14.67 26.27 8.91
C LEU A 67 16.20 26.17 8.87
N ALA A 68 16.80 25.95 10.04
CA ALA A 68 18.21 25.57 10.11
C ALA A 68 18.43 24.19 9.46
N GLU A 69 19.60 23.99 8.87
CA GLU A 69 19.94 22.71 8.19
C GLU A 69 19.83 21.50 9.14
N SER A 70 20.22 21.65 10.41
CA SER A 70 20.07 20.62 11.45
C SER A 70 18.60 20.30 11.76
N THR A 71 17.72 21.31 11.75
CA THR A 71 16.28 21.15 11.91
C THR A 71 15.67 20.42 10.72
N VAL A 72 16.13 20.70 9.50
CA VAL A 72 15.69 19.99 8.28
C VAL A 72 15.95 18.50 8.38
N TYR A 73 17.16 18.08 8.79
CA TYR A 73 17.45 16.65 8.96
C TYR A 73 16.57 15.99 10.03
N THR A 74 16.30 16.71 11.12
CA THR A 74 15.44 16.20 12.19
C THR A 74 14.01 16.02 11.72
N GLN A 75 13.42 17.06 11.11
CA GLN A 75 12.08 17.00 10.54
C GLN A 75 11.99 15.97 9.41
N GLN A 76 13.03 15.82 8.58
CA GLN A 76 13.04 14.82 7.51
C GLN A 76 12.91 13.40 8.08
N ARG A 77 13.60 13.07 9.18
CA ARG A 77 13.48 11.75 9.81
C ARG A 77 12.07 11.51 10.34
N GLU A 78 11.48 12.50 11.00
CA GLU A 78 10.11 12.41 11.49
C GLU A 78 9.09 12.28 10.34
N ALA A 79 9.26 13.08 9.29
CA ALA A 79 8.42 13.04 8.10
C ALA A 79 8.49 11.68 7.41
N ILE A 80 9.67 11.05 7.33
CA ILE A 80 9.82 9.67 6.82
C ILE A 80 9.08 8.69 7.72
N ALA A 81 9.24 8.77 9.04
CA ALA A 81 8.52 7.88 9.96
C ALA A 81 7.00 8.01 9.84
N ARG A 82 6.49 9.25 9.71
CA ARG A 82 5.06 9.51 9.49
C ARG A 82 4.59 9.03 8.12
N LEU A 83 5.40 9.20 7.07
CA LEU A 83 5.10 8.64 5.74
C LEU A 83 5.01 7.11 5.78
N THR A 84 5.93 6.44 6.49
CA THR A 84 5.88 4.98 6.68
C THR A 84 4.59 4.56 7.36
N ALA A 85 4.16 5.25 8.42
CA ALA A 85 2.90 4.97 9.10
C ALA A 85 1.67 5.15 8.17
N VAL A 86 1.71 6.15 7.27
CA VAL A 86 0.66 6.33 6.24
C VAL A 86 0.62 5.14 5.29
N ILE A 87 1.76 4.70 4.78
CA ILE A 87 1.85 3.53 3.88
C ILE A 87 1.35 2.26 4.59
N GLU A 88 1.74 2.05 5.84
CA GLU A 88 1.24 0.92 6.64
C GLU A 88 -0.28 0.97 6.84
N GLY A 89 -0.84 2.16 7.10
CA GLY A 89 -2.28 2.37 7.20
C GLY A 89 -3.00 1.99 5.91
N GLN A 90 -2.50 2.44 4.76
CA GLN A 90 -3.03 2.10 3.44
C GLN A 90 -2.94 0.59 3.16
N GLU A 91 -1.82 -0.05 3.51
CA GLU A 91 -1.63 -1.48 3.37
C GLU A 91 -2.62 -2.28 4.23
N ARG A 92 -2.82 -1.88 5.50
CA ARG A 92 -3.84 -2.49 6.38
C ARG A 92 -5.25 -2.31 5.82
N GLN A 93 -5.56 -1.15 5.25
CA GLN A 93 -6.86 -0.90 4.63
C GLN A 93 -7.09 -1.80 3.41
N ILE A 94 -6.06 -1.99 2.57
CA ILE A 94 -6.15 -2.89 1.42
C ILE A 94 -6.36 -4.34 1.87
N ARG A 95 -5.61 -4.79 2.88
CA ARG A 95 -5.74 -6.14 3.45
C ARG A 95 -7.14 -6.40 4.01
N SER A 96 -7.66 -5.48 4.83
CA SER A 96 -9.02 -5.62 5.39
C SER A 96 -10.09 -5.59 4.30
N THR A 97 -9.96 -4.72 3.30
CA THR A 97 -10.89 -4.66 2.16
C THR A 97 -10.87 -5.94 1.33
N GLN A 98 -9.69 -6.54 1.13
CA GLN A 98 -9.59 -7.85 0.50
C GLN A 98 -10.26 -8.90 1.38
N LEU A 99 -9.88 -9.05 2.65
CA LEU A 99 -10.47 -10.05 3.54
C LEU A 99 -12.02 -9.99 3.52
N ALA A 100 -12.60 -8.79 3.65
CA ALA A 100 -14.04 -8.57 3.58
C ALA A 100 -14.66 -8.88 2.21
N SER A 101 -13.90 -8.82 1.11
CA SER A 101 -14.40 -9.25 -0.20
C SER A 101 -14.35 -10.78 -0.37
N TRP A 102 -13.33 -11.43 0.18
CA TRP A 102 -13.24 -12.89 0.24
C TRP A 102 -14.34 -13.48 1.12
N GLU A 103 -14.60 -12.91 2.30
CA GLU A 103 -15.69 -13.30 3.20
C GLU A 103 -17.05 -13.21 2.50
N ARG A 104 -17.38 -12.07 1.89
CA ARG A 104 -18.62 -11.92 1.12
C ARG A 104 -18.74 -12.90 -0.04
N ARG A 105 -17.63 -13.21 -0.72
CA ARG A 105 -17.62 -14.19 -1.81
C ARG A 105 -17.84 -15.61 -1.28
N LEU A 106 -17.24 -15.96 -0.15
CA LEU A 106 -17.44 -17.25 0.51
C LEU A 106 -18.86 -17.39 1.07
N GLU A 107 -19.42 -16.36 1.69
CA GLU A 107 -20.83 -16.32 2.12
C GLU A 107 -21.77 -16.45 0.92
N GLY A 108 -21.47 -15.77 -0.19
CA GLY A 108 -22.20 -15.91 -1.45
C GLY A 108 -22.16 -17.34 -1.98
N LEU A 109 -21.01 -18.02 -1.92
CA LEU A 109 -20.85 -19.43 -2.34
C LEU A 109 -21.49 -20.42 -1.34
N ALA A 110 -21.42 -20.13 -0.04
CA ALA A 110 -22.02 -20.93 1.02
C ALA A 110 -23.55 -20.80 1.01
N THR A 111 -24.08 -19.61 0.67
CA THR A 111 -25.50 -19.38 0.44
C THR A 111 -25.92 -19.96 -0.91
N ALA A 112 -25.08 -19.88 -1.93
CA ALA A 112 -25.21 -20.59 -3.20
C ALA A 112 -24.88 -22.08 -3.09
N ARG A 113 -24.96 -22.65 -1.87
CA ARG A 113 -24.78 -24.05 -1.48
C ARG A 113 -25.05 -24.98 -2.65
N LEU A 114 -23.97 -25.27 -3.38
CA LEU A 114 -23.67 -26.54 -4.03
C LEU A 114 -24.84 -27.15 -4.82
N VAL A 115 -25.66 -26.33 -5.49
CA VAL A 115 -26.70 -26.85 -6.39
C VAL A 115 -25.99 -27.60 -7.53
N GLY A 116 -26.06 -28.92 -7.51
CA GLY A 116 -25.48 -29.82 -8.52
C GLY A 116 -24.28 -30.66 -8.06
N ILE A 117 -23.83 -30.55 -6.81
CA ILE A 117 -22.73 -31.39 -6.28
C ILE A 117 -23.24 -32.50 -5.35
N ASP A 118 -24.51 -32.44 -4.95
CA ASP A 118 -25.15 -33.46 -4.11
C ASP A 118 -25.15 -34.84 -4.79
N ASP A 119 -25.42 -34.89 -6.10
CA ASP A 119 -25.39 -36.14 -6.89
C ASP A 119 -23.96 -36.72 -6.98
N GLN A 120 -22.96 -35.85 -7.02
CA GLN A 120 -21.55 -36.23 -7.13
C GLN A 120 -21.01 -36.69 -5.77
N LEU A 121 -21.45 -36.07 -4.67
CA LEU A 121 -21.17 -36.50 -3.29
C LEU A 121 -21.88 -37.82 -2.96
N ALA A 122 -23.11 -38.01 -3.43
CA ALA A 122 -23.84 -39.27 -3.28
C ALA A 122 -23.15 -40.42 -4.03
N SER A 123 -22.71 -40.18 -5.27
CA SER A 123 -21.94 -41.14 -6.07
C SER A 123 -20.60 -41.50 -5.43
N LEU A 124 -19.88 -40.53 -4.85
CA LEU A 124 -18.61 -40.79 -4.16
C LEU A 124 -18.81 -41.58 -2.86
N SER A 125 -19.84 -41.24 -2.09
CA SER A 125 -20.16 -41.93 -0.84
C SER A 125 -20.57 -43.39 -1.08
N ALA A 126 -21.30 -43.66 -2.17
CA ALA A 126 -21.65 -45.02 -2.58
C ALA A 126 -20.43 -45.87 -2.98
N ARG A 127 -19.35 -45.25 -3.47
CA ARG A 127 -18.11 -45.92 -3.88
C ARG A 127 -17.10 -46.13 -2.75
N LEU A 128 -17.24 -45.38 -1.64
CA LEU A 128 -16.39 -45.50 -0.45
C LEU A 128 -17.05 -46.33 0.66
N GLY A 129 -18.35 -46.63 0.55
CA GLY A 129 -19.10 -47.50 1.45
C GLY A 129 -19.20 -48.98 1.02
N SER A 130 -18.45 -49.39 -0.01
CA SER A 130 -18.26 -50.79 -0.45
C SER A 130 -16.79 -51.18 -0.32
#